data_AF-A0A3M1BKU7-F1
#
_entry.id   AF-A0A3M1BKU7-F1
#
_cell.length_a   1.000
_cell.length_b   1.000
_cell.length_c   1.000
_cell.angle_alpha   90.00
_cell.angle_beta   90.00
_cell.angle_gamma   90.00
#
_symmetry.space_group_name_H-M   'P 1'
#
loop_
_entity.id
_entity.type
_entity.pdbx_description
1 polymer ?
#
loop_
_entity_poly.entity_id
_entity_poly.type
_entity_poly.pdbx_seq_one_letter_code
_entity_poly.pdbx_strand_id
1 'polypeptide(L)'
;MSRFKLFGLFLITFAVGFVLGSAGASQGNRQEDEYRYFRMFTDVFRTVKENYVGETNTKDLIYGALNGMLKSLDPFSAFFTPEQYREFRQETEGEFGGVGIEIGMDKGRPIVISPIEGTPAFRAGIRSGDIILEIDGEDTSNMNLMD
;
A
#
# COMPACT_ATOMS: atom_id res chain seq x y z
N MET A 1 -29.61 -63.46 10.51
CA MET A 1 -28.29 -62.79 10.48
C MET A 1 -28.31 -61.34 9.93
N SER A 2 -29.48 -60.68 9.82
CA SER A 2 -29.59 -59.35 9.15
C SER A 2 -29.80 -58.13 10.05
N ARG A 3 -30.25 -58.28 11.31
CA ARG A 3 -30.58 -57.12 12.18
C ARG A 3 -29.35 -56.40 12.76
N PHE A 4 -28.28 -57.13 13.07
CA PHE A 4 -27.01 -56.54 13.55
C PHE A 4 -26.25 -55.79 12.45
N LYS A 5 -26.32 -56.23 11.19
CA LYS A 5 -25.70 -55.52 10.05
C LYS A 5 -26.40 -54.20 9.75
N LEU A 6 -27.72 -54.14 9.93
CA LEU A 6 -28.52 -52.93 9.70
C LEU A 6 -28.24 -51.85 10.75
N PHE A 7 -28.04 -52.23 12.01
CA PHE A 7 -27.68 -51.31 13.08
C PHE A 7 -26.28 -50.71 12.90
N GLY A 8 -25.32 -51.53 12.44
CA GLY A 8 -23.97 -51.06 12.09
C GLY A 8 -23.97 -50.04 10.95
N LEU A 9 -24.80 -50.25 9.91
CA LEU A 9 -24.91 -49.29 8.79
C LEU A 9 -25.49 -47.94 9.25
N PHE A 10 -26.47 -47.95 10.17
CA PHE A 10 -27.09 -46.74 10.69
C PHE A 10 -26.13 -45.93 11.58
N LEU A 11 -25.27 -46.60 12.35
CA LEU A 11 -24.21 -45.94 13.12
C LEU A 11 -23.17 -45.27 12.22
N ILE A 12 -22.83 -45.88 11.08
CA ILE A 12 -21.89 -45.31 10.11
C ILE A 12 -22.49 -44.08 9.44
N THR A 13 -23.76 -44.12 9.01
CA THR A 13 -24.40 -42.96 8.39
C THR A 13 -24.58 -41.81 9.38
N PHE A 14 -24.90 -42.10 10.64
CA PHE A 14 -24.97 -41.08 11.69
C PHE A 14 -23.60 -40.47 12.00
N ALA A 15 -22.55 -41.28 12.09
CA ALA A 15 -21.19 -40.79 12.32
C ALA A 15 -20.71 -39.90 11.15
N VAL A 16 -20.96 -40.30 9.90
CA VAL A 16 -20.62 -39.50 8.71
C VAL A 16 -21.41 -38.18 8.68
N GLY A 17 -22.71 -38.21 8.99
CA GLY A 17 -23.54 -37.02 9.08
C GLY A 17 -23.09 -36.06 10.19
N PHE A 18 -22.66 -36.58 11.34
CA PHE A 18 -22.16 -35.79 12.45
C PHE A 18 -20.80 -35.12 12.15
N VAL A 19 -19.89 -35.83 11.46
CA VAL A 19 -18.59 -35.29 11.03
C VAL A 19 -18.77 -34.19 9.97
N LEU A 20 -19.65 -34.41 8.99
CA LEU A 20 -19.96 -33.39 7.97
C LEU A 20 -20.72 -32.18 8.55
N GLY A 21 -21.65 -32.40 9.48
CA GLY A 21 -22.42 -31.34 10.14
C GLY A 21 -21.57 -30.48 11.08
N SER A 22 -20.62 -31.08 11.81
CA SER A 22 -19.70 -30.34 12.69
C SER A 22 -18.65 -29.54 11.90
N ALA A 23 -18.18 -30.05 10.76
CA ALA A 23 -17.34 -29.28 9.85
C ALA A 23 -18.06 -28.03 9.31
N GLY A 24 -19.31 -28.18 8.84
CA GLY A 24 -20.12 -27.06 8.32
C GLY A 24 -20.50 -26.00 9.37
N ALA A 25 -20.77 -26.41 10.61
CA ALA A 25 -21.14 -25.49 11.69
C ALA A 25 -19.99 -24.54 12.08
N SER A 26 -18.74 -24.99 11.98
CA SER A 26 -17.56 -24.16 12.29
C SER A 26 -17.27 -23.08 11.24
N GLN A 27 -17.66 -23.33 9.98
CA GLN A 27 -17.38 -22.42 8.86
C GLN A 27 -18.41 -21.28 8.77
N GLY A 28 -19.67 -21.54 9.16
CA GLY A 28 -20.72 -20.52 9.24
C GLY A 28 -20.45 -19.41 10.26
N ASN A 29 -19.97 -19.77 11.46
CA ASN A 29 -19.70 -18.79 12.52
C ASN A 29 -18.57 -17.80 12.15
N ARG A 30 -17.47 -18.30 11.56
CA ARG A 30 -16.33 -17.44 11.20
C ARG A 30 -16.67 -16.42 10.12
N GLN A 31 -17.47 -16.85 9.13
CA GLN A 31 -17.91 -15.98 8.05
C GLN A 31 -18.91 -14.91 8.56
N GLU A 32 -19.80 -15.27 9.48
CA GLU A 32 -20.74 -14.32 10.09
C GLU A 32 -20.02 -13.22 10.90
N ASP A 33 -18.94 -13.58 11.60
CA ASP A 33 -18.13 -12.62 12.37
C ASP A 33 -17.37 -11.64 11.47
N GLU A 34 -16.74 -12.12 10.39
CA GLU A 34 -16.04 -11.26 9.42
C GLU A 34 -16.99 -10.23 8.79
N TYR A 35 -18.19 -10.65 8.38
CA TYR A 35 -19.20 -9.73 7.85
C TYR A 35 -19.66 -8.69 8.88
N ARG A 36 -19.72 -9.05 10.16
CA ARG A 36 -20.09 -8.12 11.24
C ARG A 36 -19.07 -7.00 11.38
N TYR A 37 -17.78 -7.34 11.38
CA TYR A 37 -16.70 -6.34 11.47
C TYR A 37 -16.64 -5.46 10.23
N PHE A 38 -16.86 -6.02 9.05
CA PHE A 38 -16.90 -5.23 7.81
C PHE A 38 -18.05 -4.21 7.83
N ARG A 39 -19.25 -4.61 8.27
CA ARG A 39 -20.38 -3.68 8.44
C ARG A 39 -20.03 -2.53 9.39
N MET A 40 -19.48 -2.86 10.56
CA MET A 40 -19.06 -1.86 11.54
C MET A 40 -18.04 -0.88 10.94
N PHE A 41 -17.06 -1.37 10.18
CA PHE A 41 -16.10 -0.52 9.48
C PHE A 41 -16.80 0.42 8.49
N THR A 42 -17.70 -0.09 7.65
CA THR A 42 -18.43 0.73 6.67
C THR A 42 -19.33 1.78 7.32
N ASP A 43 -19.91 1.46 8.48
CA ASP A 43 -20.75 2.39 9.24
C ASP A 43 -19.93 3.54 9.82
N VAL A 44 -18.77 3.23 10.40
CA VAL A 44 -17.83 4.26 10.89
C VAL A 44 -17.34 5.13 9.75
N PHE A 45 -16.92 4.52 8.63
CA PHE A 45 -16.44 5.23 7.46
C PHE A 45 -17.49 6.23 6.93
N ARG A 46 -18.74 5.79 6.81
CA ARG A 46 -19.86 6.64 6.39
C ARG A 46 -20.17 7.74 7.39
N THR A 47 -20.18 7.41 8.68
CA THR A 47 -20.41 8.38 9.75
C THR A 47 -19.39 9.51 9.71
N VAL A 48 -18.11 9.19 9.52
CA VAL A 48 -17.04 10.20 9.38
C VAL A 48 -17.28 11.07 8.15
N LYS A 49 -17.59 10.49 6.99
CA LYS A 49 -17.85 11.27 5.77
C LYS A 49 -19.04 12.22 5.89
N GLU A 50 -20.10 11.81 6.59
CA GLU A 50 -21.35 12.58 6.67
C GLU A 50 -21.35 13.63 7.78
N ASN A 51 -20.60 13.39 8.87
CA ASN A 51 -20.71 14.19 10.09
C ASN A 51 -19.42 14.97 10.44
N TYR A 52 -18.34 14.78 9.69
CA TYR A 52 -17.12 15.54 9.93
C TYR A 52 -17.28 17.00 9.50
N VAL A 53 -16.70 17.91 10.29
CA VAL A 53 -16.86 19.37 10.13
C VAL A 53 -16.19 19.92 8.87
N GLY A 54 -15.15 19.24 8.38
CA GLY A 54 -14.37 19.65 7.21
C GLY A 54 -14.60 18.76 5.98
N GLU A 55 -13.97 19.13 4.86
CA GLU A 55 -13.98 18.30 3.66
C GLU A 55 -13.29 16.96 3.90
N THR A 56 -13.96 15.87 3.55
CA THR A 56 -13.40 14.52 3.65
C THR A 56 -13.12 13.96 2.26
N ASN A 57 -11.85 13.69 1.96
CA ASN A 57 -11.48 12.96 0.75
C ASN A 57 -11.57 11.44 0.98
N THR A 58 -12.27 10.73 0.10
CA THR A 58 -12.44 9.28 0.20
C THR A 58 -11.10 8.53 0.07
N LYS A 59 -10.20 9.00 -0.81
CA LYS A 59 -8.86 8.43 -1.02
C LYS A 59 -8.06 8.48 0.29
N ASP A 60 -8.05 9.63 0.95
CA ASP A 60 -7.25 9.84 2.17
C ASP A 60 -7.78 9.03 3.36
N LEU A 61 -9.11 8.94 3.50
CA LEU A 61 -9.71 8.09 4.54
C LEU A 61 -9.38 6.61 4.36
N ILE A 62 -9.43 6.10 3.12
CA ILE A 62 -9.07 4.71 2.82
C ILE A 62 -7.57 4.47 3.04
N TYR A 63 -6.71 5.39 2.59
CA TYR A 63 -5.27 5.28 2.80
C TYR A 63 -4.89 5.34 4.28
N GLY A 64 -5.57 6.18 5.06
CA GLY A 64 -5.43 6.23 6.51
C GLY A 64 -5.86 4.92 7.18
N ALA A 65 -6.98 4.33 6.76
CA ALA A 65 -7.46 3.05 7.26
C ALA A 65 -6.47 1.90 6.96
N LEU A 66 -5.95 1.82 5.73
CA LEU A 66 -4.95 0.82 5.33
C LEU A 66 -3.67 0.96 6.15
N ASN A 67 -3.17 2.19 6.31
CA ASN A 67 -2.00 2.46 7.14
C ASN A 67 -2.22 2.07 8.62
N GLY A 68 -3.39 2.36 9.19
CA GLY A 68 -3.73 1.97 10.55
C GLY A 68 -3.78 0.45 10.72
N MET A 69 -4.37 -0.28 9.76
CA MET A 69 -4.41 -1.74 9.78
C MET A 69 -3.00 -2.35 9.73
N LEU A 70 -2.13 -1.89 8.85
CA LEU A 70 -0.77 -2.44 8.74
C LEU A 70 0.10 -2.14 9.96
N LYS A 71 -0.02 -0.95 10.54
CA LYS A 71 0.66 -0.61 11.80
C LYS A 71 0.27 -1.52 12.98
N SER A 72 -0.91 -2.14 12.92
CA SER A 72 -1.36 -3.08 13.95
C SER A 72 -0.72 -4.47 13.85
N LEU A 73 -0.12 -4.80 12.70
CA LEU A 73 0.53 -6.09 12.48
C LEU A 73 1.94 -6.10 13.08
N ASP A 74 2.79 -5.18 12.62
CA ASP A 74 4.17 -5.04 13.09
C ASP A 74 4.77 -3.66 12.68
N PRO A 75 5.91 -3.25 13.26
CA PRO A 75 6.54 -1.95 12.98
C PRO A 75 7.10 -1.76 11.56
N PHE A 76 7.28 -2.83 10.80
CA PHE A 76 7.85 -2.81 9.45
C PHE A 76 6.79 -2.92 8.35
N SER A 77 5.57 -3.32 8.70
CA SER A 77 4.41 -3.33 7.80
C SER A 77 3.94 -1.89 7.50
N ALA A 78 4.05 -1.48 6.23
CA ALA A 78 3.63 -0.16 5.76
C ALA A 78 2.86 -0.23 4.44
N PHE A 79 1.91 0.69 4.25
CA PHE A 79 1.23 0.89 2.98
C PHE A 79 1.86 2.09 2.27
N PHE A 80 2.28 1.92 1.03
CA PHE A 80 2.76 3.04 0.21
C PHE A 80 1.67 3.49 -0.74
N THR A 81 1.39 4.80 -0.69
CA THR A 81 0.64 5.47 -1.76
C THR A 81 1.43 5.40 -3.08
N PRO A 82 0.79 5.60 -4.24
CA PRO A 82 1.50 5.61 -5.52
C PRO A 82 2.67 6.60 -5.58
N GLU A 83 2.53 7.75 -4.89
CA GLU A 83 3.57 8.76 -4.75
C GLU A 83 4.75 8.23 -3.92
N GLN A 84 4.47 7.74 -2.70
CA GLN A 84 5.49 7.18 -1.80
C GLN A 84 6.19 5.95 -2.39
N TYR A 85 5.47 5.11 -3.14
CA TYR A 85 6.06 3.95 -3.79
C TYR A 85 7.01 4.36 -4.90
N ARG A 86 6.70 5.42 -5.66
CA ARG A 86 7.61 5.98 -6.67
C ARG A 86 8.88 6.53 -6.04
N GLU A 87 8.77 7.26 -4.93
CA GLU A 87 9.93 7.76 -4.18
C GLU A 87 10.78 6.61 -3.63
N PHE A 88 10.13 5.63 -3.01
CA PHE A 88 10.81 4.45 -2.46
C PHE A 88 11.58 3.66 -3.54
N ARG A 89 11.00 3.48 -4.73
CA ARG A 89 11.70 2.82 -5.85
C ARG A 89 12.88 3.64 -6.37
N GLN A 90 12.74 4.97 -6.45
CA GLN A 90 13.85 5.85 -6.82
C GLN A 90 15.02 5.71 -5.83
N GLU A 91 14.75 5.70 -4.53
CA GLU A 91 15.76 5.56 -3.49
C GLU A 91 16.39 4.16 -3.48
N THR A 92 15.58 3.10 -3.59
CA THR A 92 16.04 1.72 -3.39
C THR A 92 16.68 1.12 -4.63
N GLU A 93 16.10 1.37 -5.80
CA GLU A 93 16.54 0.75 -7.06
C GLU A 93 17.45 1.67 -7.88
N GLY A 94 17.59 2.93 -7.46
CA GLY A 94 18.28 3.95 -8.26
C GLY A 94 17.59 4.20 -9.59
N GLU A 95 16.31 3.81 -9.74
CA GLU A 95 15.48 4.18 -10.89
C GLU A 95 15.04 5.64 -10.75
N PHE A 96 16.02 6.55 -10.80
CA PHE A 96 15.75 7.98 -10.95
C PHE A 96 15.17 8.17 -12.35
N GLY A 97 13.92 8.59 -12.44
CA GLY A 97 13.38 9.08 -13.72
C GLY A 97 14.26 10.23 -14.23
N GLY A 98 14.71 10.16 -15.48
CA GLY A 98 15.49 11.23 -16.12
C GLY A 98 16.91 10.82 -16.53
N VAL A 99 17.87 11.75 -16.37
CA VAL A 99 19.24 11.63 -16.91
C VAL A 99 20.27 11.12 -15.89
N GLY A 100 19.88 10.87 -14.64
CA GLY A 100 20.73 10.25 -13.60
C GLY A 100 21.60 11.22 -12.79
N ILE A 101 21.00 12.30 -12.29
CA ILE A 101 21.64 13.30 -11.42
C ILE A 101 20.85 13.48 -10.15
N GLU A 102 21.56 13.49 -9.02
CA GLU A 102 21.03 13.95 -7.74
C GLU A 102 21.12 15.47 -7.70
N ILE A 103 19.99 16.14 -7.47
CA ILE A 103 19.89 17.60 -7.45
C ILE A 103 19.47 18.11 -6.06
N GLY A 104 19.99 19.27 -5.70
CA GLY A 104 19.57 20.06 -4.55
C GLY A 104 19.16 21.46 -4.98
N MET A 105 18.85 22.32 -4.03
CA MET A 105 18.58 23.74 -4.29
C MET A 105 19.61 24.62 -3.58
N ASP A 106 20.23 25.55 -4.31
CA ASP A 106 21.03 26.63 -3.74
C ASP A 106 20.61 27.97 -4.36
N LYS A 107 20.36 28.97 -3.50
CA LYS A 107 19.94 30.34 -3.90
C LYS A 107 18.82 30.38 -4.95
N GLY A 108 17.86 29.46 -4.85
CA GLY A 108 16.71 29.40 -5.75
C GLY A 108 16.99 28.75 -7.11
N ARG A 109 18.17 28.13 -7.32
CA ARG A 109 18.48 27.35 -8.52
C ARG A 109 18.77 25.90 -8.18
N PRO A 110 18.40 24.95 -9.06
CA PRO A 110 18.82 23.58 -8.92
C PRO A 110 20.34 23.45 -9.08
N ILE A 111 20.97 22.74 -8.15
CA ILE A 111 22.40 22.42 -8.18
C ILE A 111 22.61 20.91 -8.22
N VAL A 112 23.66 20.46 -8.89
CA VAL A 112 24.03 19.04 -8.93
C VAL A 112 24.74 18.69 -7.63
N ILE A 113 24.13 17.80 -6.83
CA ILE A 113 24.78 17.21 -5.66
C ILE A 113 25.77 16.16 -6.14
N SER A 114 25.32 15.19 -6.95
CA SER A 114 26.19 14.17 -7.53
C SER A 114 25.60 13.59 -8.82
N PRO A 115 26.41 13.39 -9.88
CA PRO A 115 26.02 12.51 -10.97
C PRO A 115 26.09 11.04 -10.51
N ILE A 116 25.20 10.20 -11.03
CA ILE A 116 25.22 8.76 -10.76
C ILE A 116 26.12 8.08 -11.80
N GLU A 117 27.09 7.30 -11.35
CA GLU A 117 28.05 6.65 -12.25
C GLU A 117 27.36 5.78 -13.30
N GLY A 118 27.83 5.86 -14.56
CA GLY A 118 27.27 5.09 -15.66
C GLY A 118 25.93 5.60 -16.23
N THR A 119 25.38 6.71 -15.72
CA THR A 119 24.17 7.35 -16.28
C THR A 119 24.49 8.31 -17.45
N PRO A 120 23.49 8.74 -18.24
CA PRO A 120 23.68 9.75 -19.28
C PRO A 120 24.33 11.04 -18.76
N ALA A 121 23.92 11.55 -17.59
CA ALA A 121 24.49 12.74 -16.97
C ALA A 121 25.99 12.58 -16.65
N PHE A 122 26.38 11.41 -16.12
CA PHE A 122 27.79 11.10 -15.87
C PHE A 122 28.60 11.03 -17.17
N ARG A 123 28.07 10.40 -18.21
CA ARG A 123 28.72 10.34 -19.54
C ARG A 123 28.80 11.71 -20.22
N ALA A 124 27.85 12.60 -19.94
CA ALA A 124 27.86 13.99 -20.42
C ALA A 124 28.89 14.85 -19.69
N GLY A 125 29.53 14.34 -18.63
CA GLY A 125 30.58 15.04 -17.89
C GLY A 125 30.07 16.03 -16.87
N ILE A 126 28.79 15.94 -16.48
CA ILE A 126 28.20 16.73 -15.39
C ILE A 126 28.92 16.40 -14.08
N ARG A 127 29.15 17.42 -13.25
CA ARG A 127 29.91 17.31 -12.00
C ARG A 127 29.11 17.82 -10.82
N SER A 128 29.50 17.35 -9.64
CA SER A 128 29.03 17.90 -8.37
C SER A 128 29.37 19.41 -8.31
N GLY A 129 28.39 20.21 -7.90
CA GLY A 129 28.49 21.67 -7.82
C GLY A 129 28.08 22.41 -9.09
N ASP A 130 27.77 21.73 -10.19
CA ASP A 130 27.23 22.39 -11.38
C ASP A 130 25.87 23.02 -11.07
N ILE A 131 25.64 24.24 -11.55
CA ILE A 131 24.36 24.95 -11.42
C ILE A 131 23.56 24.73 -12.70
N ILE A 132 22.34 24.24 -12.57
CA ILE A 132 21.42 24.12 -13.71
C ILE A 132 20.84 25.52 -13.93
N LEU A 133 21.07 26.09 -15.12
CA LEU A 133 20.59 27.42 -15.47
C LEU A 133 19.23 27.34 -16.16
N GLU A 134 19.10 26.43 -17.12
CA GLU A 134 17.92 26.26 -17.97
C GLU A 134 17.61 24.78 -18.19
N ILE A 135 16.32 24.44 -18.34
CA ILE A 135 15.83 23.12 -18.77
C ILE A 135 14.90 23.36 -19.96
N ASP A 136 15.18 22.74 -21.11
CA ASP A 136 14.42 22.92 -22.36
C ASP A 136 14.23 24.40 -22.78
N GLY A 137 15.17 25.26 -22.39
CA GLY A 137 15.15 26.71 -22.67
C GLY A 137 14.36 27.55 -21.66
N GLU A 138 13.82 26.95 -20.59
CA GLU A 138 13.20 27.68 -19.48
C GLU A 138 14.19 27.90 -18.33
N ASP A 139 14.30 29.14 -17.84
CA ASP A 139 15.17 29.47 -16.71
C ASP A 139 14.66 28.83 -15.41
N THR A 140 15.60 28.28 -14.64
CA THR A 140 15.33 27.46 -13.46
C THR A 140 15.29 28.24 -12.14
N SER A 141 15.47 29.56 -12.12
CA SER A 141 15.59 30.36 -10.89
C SER A 141 14.35 30.41 -10.01
N ASN A 142 13.21 29.91 -10.51
CA ASN A 142 11.94 29.85 -9.79
C ASN A 142 11.32 28.45 -9.79
N MET A 143 12.09 27.41 -10.13
CA MET A 143 11.59 26.04 -10.06
C MET A 143 11.63 25.53 -8.62
N ASN A 144 10.54 24.90 -8.16
CA ASN A 144 10.52 24.15 -6.91
C ASN A 144 10.86 22.69 -7.17
N LEU A 145 11.60 22.08 -6.24
CA LEU A 145 11.99 20.67 -6.31
C LEU A 145 10.84 19.70 -5.95
N MET A 146 9.68 20.22 -5.54
CA MET A 146 8.57 19.45 -4.95
C MET A 146 7.24 19.55 -5.73
N ASP A 147 7.26 20.16 -6.92
CA ASP A 147 6.09 20.27 -7.81
C ASP A 147 6.16 19.26 -8.96
#